data_AF-A0A662RAE7-F1
#
_entry.id   AF-A0A662RAE7-F1
#
_cell.length_a   1.000
_cell.length_b   1.000
_cell.length_c   1.000
_cell.angle_alpha   90.00
_cell.angle_beta   90.00
_cell.angle_gamma   90.00
#
_symmetry.space_group_name_H-M   'P 1'
#
loop_
_entity.id
_entity.type
_entity.pdbx_description
1 polymer ?
#
loop_
_entity_poly.entity_id
_entity_poly.type
_entity_poly.pdbx_seq_one_letter_code
_entity_poly.pdbx_strand_id
1 'polypeptide(L)' 'PHSEIAALAIFLDRLNQKKGTDPLTQEYFESKLKLIPQLHGKKVINEEE' A
#
# COMPACT_ATOMS: atom_id res chain seq x y z
N PRO A 1 6.24 8.97 -23.96
CA PRO A 1 7.22 8.56 -22.92
C PRO A 1 6.59 8.63 -21.52
N HIS A 2 6.59 7.51 -20.80
CA HIS A 2 5.99 7.32 -19.49
C HIS A 2 7.06 7.12 -18.42
N SER A 3 6.68 7.30 -17.14
CA SER A 3 7.54 7.05 -15.99
C SER A 3 7.70 5.55 -15.73
N GLU A 4 8.93 5.10 -15.49
CA GLU A 4 9.23 3.73 -15.08
C GLU A 4 8.53 3.34 -13.77
N ILE A 5 8.32 4.31 -12.87
CA ILE A 5 7.59 4.11 -11.61
C ILE A 5 6.13 3.76 -11.91
N ALA A 6 5.50 4.46 -12.84
CA ALA A 6 4.12 4.19 -13.23
C ALA A 6 4.00 2.84 -13.96
N ALA A 7 4.97 2.51 -14.82
CA ALA A 7 5.01 1.23 -15.50
C ALA A 7 5.13 0.06 -14.51
N LEU A 8 6.02 0.19 -13.52
CA LEU A 8 6.20 -0.81 -12.47
C LEU A 8 4.94 -0.95 -11.59
N ALA A 9 4.33 0.16 -11.16
CA ALA A 9 3.13 0.14 -10.33
C ALA A 9 1.97 -0.61 -11.02
N ILE A 10 1.70 -0.30 -12.29
CA ILE A 10 0.64 -0.96 -13.07
C ILE A 10 0.97 -2.44 -13.30
N PHE A 11 2.24 -2.76 -13.56
CA PHE A 11 2.67 -4.13 -13.76
C PHE A 11 2.44 -4.99 -12.51
N LEU A 12 2.86 -4.50 -11.33
CA LEU A 12 2.72 -5.21 -10.07
C LEU A 12 1.27 -5.36 -9.63
N ASP A 13 0.46 -4.31 -9.79
CA ASP A 13 -0.98 -4.36 -9.50
C ASP A 13 -1.65 -5.51 -10.25
N ARG A 14 -1.47 -5.56 -11.59
CA ARG A 14 -2.05 -6.62 -12.43
C ARG A 14 -1.48 -8.01 -12.14
N LEU A 15 -0.18 -8.10 -11.85
CA LEU A 15 0.47 -9.38 -11.55
C LEU A 15 -0.09 -9.98 -10.25
N ASN A 16 -0.26 -9.16 -9.22
CA ASN A 16 -0.75 -9.62 -7.92
C ASN A 16 -2.24 -9.96 -7.97
N GLN A 17 -3.07 -9.15 -8.65
CA GLN A 17 -4.48 -9.49 -8.89
C GLN A 17 -4.63 -10.86 -9.57
N LYS A 18 -3.77 -11.19 -10.54
CA LYS A 18 -3.73 -12.52 -11.17
C LYS A 18 -3.31 -13.65 -10.23
N LYS A 19 -2.49 -13.36 -9.22
CA LYS A 19 -2.09 -14.30 -8.17
C LYS A 19 -3.13 -14.41 -7.05
N GLY A 20 -4.20 -13.62 -7.10
CA GLY A 20 -5.23 -13.56 -6.06
C GLY A 20 -4.84 -12.75 -4.83
N THR A 21 -3.82 -11.89 -4.95
CA THR A 21 -3.38 -10.99 -3.87
C THR A 21 -3.58 -9.53 -4.27
N ASP A 22 -3.92 -8.67 -3.31
CA ASP A 22 -4.02 -7.22 -3.53
C ASP A 22 -2.89 -6.50 -2.76
N PRO A 23 -1.96 -5.83 -3.47
CA PRO A 23 -0.88 -5.07 -2.83
C PRO A 23 -1.37 -3.95 -1.91
N LEU A 24 -2.57 -3.41 -2.17
CA LEU A 24 -3.14 -2.30 -1.41
C LEU A 24 -3.76 -2.75 -0.08
N THR A 25 -4.01 -4.05 0.09
CA THR A 25 -4.51 -4.63 1.34
C THR A 25 -3.42 -5.31 2.16
N GLN A 26 -2.15 -5.22 1.74
CA GLN A 26 -1.04 -5.84 2.44
C GLN A 26 -0.83 -5.19 3.81
N GLU A 27 -0.87 -6.00 4.87
CA GLU A 27 -0.52 -5.57 6.22
C GLU A 27 0.93 -5.95 6.55
N TYR A 28 1.60 -5.05 7.26
CA TYR A 28 2.93 -5.28 7.80
C TYR A 28 2.82 -5.37 9.31
N PHE A 29 2.87 -6.59 9.84
CA PHE A 29 2.90 -6.83 11.29
C PHE A 29 4.24 -6.27 11.82
N GLU A 30 4.21 -5.54 12.94
CA GLU A 30 5.36 -4.82 13.52
C GLU A 30 5.79 -3.55 12.75
N SER A 31 4.84 -2.87 12.12
CA SER A 31 5.10 -1.55 11.56
C SER A 31 5.37 -0.55 12.67
N LYS A 32 6.33 0.38 12.52
CA LYS A 32 6.47 1.49 13.49
C LYS A 32 5.28 2.43 13.44
N LEU A 33 4.62 2.50 12.28
CA LEU A 33 3.59 3.47 11.94
C LEU A 33 2.56 2.83 11.04
N LYS A 34 1.29 3.01 11.38
CA LYS A 34 0.14 2.64 10.53
C LYS A 34 -0.71 3.87 10.26
N LEU A 35 -1.04 4.08 8.98
CA LEU A 35 -1.95 5.14 8.56
C LEU A 35 -3.39 4.61 8.58
N ILE A 36 -4.31 5.39 9.17
CA ILE A 36 -5.73 5.06 9.16
C ILE A 36 -6.40 5.89 8.05
N PRO A 37 -7.07 5.27 7.07
CA PRO A 37 -7.87 5.99 6.08
C PRO A 37 -8.91 6.89 6.77
N GLN A 38 -8.98 8.14 6.36
CA GLN A 38 -9.93 9.14 6.88
C GLN A 38 -10.58 9.86 5.70
N LEU A 39 -11.84 10.28 5.85
CA LEU A 39 -12.53 11.09 4.85
C LEU A 39 -11.85 12.47 4.68
N HIS A 40 -11.41 13.07 5.79
CA HIS A 40 -10.70 14.35 5.82
C HIS A 40 -9.60 14.32 6.89
N GLY A 41 -8.47 14.96 6.60
CA GLY A 41 -7.31 14.98 7.51
C GLY A 41 -6.45 13.72 7.41
N LYS A 42 -5.46 13.62 8.30
CA LYS A 42 -4.54 12.48 8.38
C LYS A 42 -4.53 11.95 9.81
N LYS A 43 -4.74 10.65 9.98
CA LYS A 43 -4.61 9.97 11.27
C LYS A 43 -3.53 8.90 11.17
N VAL A 44 -2.59 8.95 12.10
CA VAL A 44 -1.44 8.04 12.19
C VAL A 44 -1.44 7.44 13.58
N ILE A 45 -1.16 6.14 13.69
CA ILE A 45 -0.90 5.46 14.95
C ILE A 45 0.54 4.95 14.94
N ASN A 46 1.22 5.04 16.08
CA ASN A 46 2.50 4.40 16.30
C ASN A 46 2.20 3.03 16.93
N GLU A 47 2.68 1.93 16.35
CA GLU A 47 2.54 0.60 16.96
C GLU A 47 3.79 0.24 17.80
N GLU A 48 4.53 1.26 18.27
CA GLU A 48 5.57 1.09 19.28
C GLU A 48 4.92 0.99 20.68
N GLU A 49 4.63 -0.24 21.13
CA GLU A 49 4.68 -0.65 22.54
C GLU A 49 5.78 -1.69 22.74
#